data_AF-A0A944NDG9-F1
#
_entry.id   AF-A0A944NDG9-F1
#
_cell.length_a   1.000
_cell.length_b   1.000
_cell.length_c   1.000
_cell.angle_alpha   90.00
_cell.angle_beta   90.00
_cell.angle_gamma   90.00
#
_symmetry.space_group_name_H-M   'P 1'
#
loop_
_entity.id
_entity.type
_entity.pdbx_description
1 polymer ?
#
loop_
_entity_poly.entity_id
_entity_poly.type
_entity_poly.pdbx_seq_one_letter_code
_entity_poly.pdbx_strand_id
1 'polypeptide(L)'
;MNKQFNERLLESTWQEIEFTIKNSKEIGPKPGFTNRWKMRLEDQRKIEQRRQAWIFVGINAITALIILGIIGVLNFPESSSTSEAFVGVVAIFSKLIIYLKMLGGVIGSIIKTIPGLLPSSWWMNIIAGFVLLFGFWTSTIRKVIVQQGVSQ
;
A
#
# COMPACT_ATOMS: atom_id res chain seq x y z
N MET A 1 0.28 -61.69 -9.25
CA MET A 1 0.29 -61.78 -7.77
C MET A 1 0.92 -60.56 -7.07
N ASN A 2 1.79 -59.75 -7.69
CA ASN A 2 2.49 -58.63 -7.01
C ASN A 2 1.63 -57.40 -6.64
N LYS A 3 0.53 -57.12 -7.34
CA LYS A 3 -0.20 -55.85 -7.17
C LYS A 3 -0.99 -55.77 -5.86
N GLN A 4 -1.70 -56.85 -5.50
CA GLN A 4 -2.45 -56.96 -4.24
C GLN A 4 -1.56 -56.95 -3.00
N PHE A 5 -0.31 -57.43 -3.11
CA PHE A 5 0.66 -57.38 -2.02
C PHE A 5 1.08 -55.93 -1.72
N ASN A 6 1.36 -55.13 -2.76
CA ASN A 6 1.77 -53.74 -2.62
C ASN A 6 0.66 -52.84 -2.05
N GLU A 7 -0.59 -53.05 -2.44
CA GLU A 7 -1.73 -52.27 -1.91
C GLU A 7 -1.93 -52.50 -0.41
N ARG A 8 -1.85 -53.76 0.04
CA ARG A 8 -1.95 -54.09 1.47
C ARG A 8 -0.79 -53.54 2.29
N LEU A 9 0.43 -53.54 1.73
CA LEU A 9 1.61 -53.00 2.38
C LEU A 9 1.50 -51.47 2.56
N LEU A 10 0.99 -50.78 1.54
CA LEU A 10 0.74 -49.33 1.59
C LEU A 10 -0.30 -48.98 2.65
N GLU A 11 -1.40 -49.73 2.70
CA GLU A 11 -2.46 -49.55 3.70
C GLU A 11 -1.92 -49.71 5.13
N SER A 12 -1.13 -50.78 5.38
CA SER A 12 -0.56 -51.02 6.71
C SER A 12 0.48 -49.97 7.11
N THR A 13 1.33 -49.56 6.16
CA THR A 13 2.33 -48.52 6.43
C THR A 13 1.67 -47.16 6.69
N TRP A 14 0.57 -46.87 6.00
CA TRP A 14 -0.21 -45.65 6.20
C TRP A 14 -0.88 -45.63 7.58
N GLN A 15 -1.49 -46.74 7.99
CA GLN A 15 -2.07 -46.89 9.32
C GLN A 15 -1.02 -46.76 10.43
N GLU A 16 0.19 -47.29 10.23
CA GLU A 16 1.29 -47.18 11.18
C GLU A 16 1.79 -45.73 11.32
N ILE A 17 1.90 -45.00 10.20
CA ILE A 17 2.26 -43.58 10.21
C ILE A 17 1.17 -42.76 10.90
N GLU A 18 -0.10 -43.00 10.58
CA GLU A 18 -1.21 -42.27 11.20
C GLU A 18 -1.28 -42.53 12.71
N PHE A 19 -1.07 -43.77 13.14
CA PHE A 19 -0.97 -44.15 14.55
C PHE A 19 0.23 -43.47 15.22
N THR A 20 1.39 -43.44 14.56
CA THR A 20 2.61 -42.80 15.08
C THR A 20 2.43 -41.30 15.23
N ILE A 21 1.80 -40.62 14.26
CA ILE A 21 1.53 -39.19 14.33
C ILE A 21 0.53 -38.88 15.44
N LYS A 22 -0.58 -39.62 15.52
CA LYS A 22 -1.62 -39.40 16.54
C LYS A 22 -1.13 -39.68 17.97
N ASN A 23 -0.24 -40.66 18.14
CA ASN A 23 0.32 -41.01 19.44
C ASN A 23 1.66 -40.32 19.74
N SER A 24 2.20 -39.54 18.79
CA SER A 24 3.38 -38.73 19.07
C SER A 24 3.03 -37.70 20.13
N LYS A 25 3.90 -37.59 21.14
CA LYS A 25 3.72 -36.62 22.22
C LYS A 25 3.83 -35.23 21.63
N GLU A 26 2.80 -34.42 21.79
CA GLU A 26 2.77 -33.04 21.30
C GLU A 26 3.93 -32.26 21.94
N ILE A 27 4.97 -31.95 21.15
CA ILE A 27 6.14 -31.23 21.64
C ILE A 27 5.78 -29.75 21.65
N GLY A 28 5.46 -29.23 22.84
CA GLY A 28 5.23 -27.81 23.04
C GLY A 28 6.46 -26.96 22.67
N PRO A 29 6.24 -25.69 22.29
CA PRO A 29 7.35 -24.80 21.97
C PRO A 29 8.28 -24.65 23.18
N LYS A 30 9.60 -24.66 22.92
CA LYS A 30 10.61 -24.45 23.97
C LYS A 30 10.32 -23.13 24.72
N PRO A 31 10.55 -23.07 26.04
CA PRO A 31 10.40 -21.83 26.81
C PRO A 31 11.03 -20.62 26.13
N GLY A 32 10.32 -19.49 26.16
CA GLY A 32 10.74 -18.24 25.51
C GLY A 32 10.58 -18.20 23.99
N PHE A 33 9.92 -19.18 23.37
CA PHE A 33 9.61 -19.16 21.93
C PHE A 33 8.88 -17.87 21.51
N THR A 34 7.83 -17.48 22.24
CA THR A 34 7.05 -16.27 21.94
C THR A 34 7.93 -15.02 21.95
N ASN A 35 8.83 -14.87 22.92
CA ASN A 35 9.73 -13.72 22.99
C ASN A 35 10.72 -13.69 21.81
N ARG A 36 11.31 -14.85 21.45
CA ARG A 36 12.19 -14.94 20.28
C ARG A 36 11.46 -14.68 18.97
N TRP A 37 10.23 -15.16 18.86
CA TRP A 37 9.39 -14.97 17.69
C TRP A 37 9.00 -13.50 17.53
N LYS A 38 8.54 -12.84 18.61
CA LYS A 38 8.21 -11.41 18.61
C LYS A 38 9.41 -10.54 18.23
N MET A 39 10.59 -10.80 18.80
CA MET A 39 11.81 -10.08 18.43
C MET A 39 12.15 -10.22 16.94
N ARG A 40 12.08 -11.43 16.37
CA ARG A 40 12.33 -11.61 14.93
C ARG A 40 11.27 -10.93 14.07
N LEU A 41 10.00 -10.95 14.49
CA LEU A 41 8.91 -10.32 13.77
C LEU A 41 9.10 -8.80 13.72
N GLU A 42 9.49 -8.18 14.83
CA GLU A 42 9.79 -6.74 14.87
C GLU A 42 10.97 -6.36 13.98
N ASP A 43 12.02 -7.18 13.98
CA ASP A 43 13.20 -6.93 13.15
C ASP A 43 12.88 -7.06 11.66
N GLN A 44 12.12 -8.09 11.28
CA GLN A 44 11.61 -8.25 9.91
C GLN A 44 10.69 -7.11 9.48
N ARG A 45 9.81 -6.63 10.37
CA ARG A 45 8.95 -5.46 10.10
C ARG A 45 9.77 -4.20 9.83
N LYS A 46 10.83 -3.95 10.61
CA LYS A 46 11.71 -2.80 10.40
C LYS A 46 12.43 -2.86 9.05
N ILE A 47 12.91 -4.04 8.66
CA ILE A 47 13.56 -4.24 7.36
C ILE A 47 12.57 -3.97 6.22
N GLU A 48 11.36 -4.52 6.32
CA GLU A 48 10.33 -4.34 5.30
C GLU A 48 9.88 -2.87 5.19
N GLN A 49 9.64 -2.20 6.33
CA GLN A 49 9.30 -0.78 6.37
C GLN A 49 10.39 0.09 5.75
N ARG A 50 11.66 -0.19 6.04
CA ARG A 50 12.78 0.52 5.42
C ARG A 50 12.82 0.31 3.91
N ARG A 51 12.61 -0.91 3.44
CA ARG A 51 12.55 -1.20 2.00
C ARG A 51 11.43 -0.42 1.32
N GLN A 52 10.23 -0.42 1.90
CA GLN A 52 9.09 0.32 1.37
C GLN A 52 9.33 1.83 1.38
N ALA A 53 9.94 2.37 2.45
CA ALA A 53 10.32 3.78 2.53
C ALA A 53 11.32 4.15 1.42
N TRP A 54 12.34 3.33 1.17
CA TRP A 54 13.31 3.57 0.10
C TRP A 54 12.68 3.48 -1.29
N ILE A 55 11.78 2.54 -1.53
CA ILE A 55 11.02 2.45 -2.79
C ILE A 55 10.18 3.71 -2.98
N PHE A 56 9.47 4.16 -1.94
CA PHE A 56 8.67 5.37 -1.99
C PHE A 56 9.52 6.61 -2.27
N VAL A 57 10.64 6.78 -1.56
CA VAL A 57 11.59 7.88 -1.81
C VAL A 57 12.14 7.81 -3.23
N GLY A 58 12.53 6.62 -3.71
CA GLY A 58 13.04 6.41 -5.05
C GLY A 58 12.04 6.79 -6.14
N ILE A 59 10.78 6.35 -6.01
CA ILE A 59 9.71 6.72 -6.94
C ILE A 59 9.50 8.24 -6.93
N ASN A 60 9.36 8.86 -5.76
CA ASN A 60 9.16 10.30 -5.67
C ASN A 60 10.34 11.10 -6.24
N ALA A 61 11.57 10.67 -5.99
CA ALA A 61 12.76 11.31 -6.53
C ALA A 61 12.82 11.21 -8.07
N ILE A 62 12.55 10.03 -8.63
CA ILE A 62 12.49 9.84 -10.09
C ILE A 62 11.39 10.71 -10.70
N THR A 63 10.19 10.71 -10.11
CA THR A 63 9.08 11.55 -10.58
C THR A 63 9.44 13.03 -10.50
N ALA A 64 10.06 13.49 -9.42
CA ALA A 64 10.51 14.88 -9.29
C ALA A 64 11.55 15.25 -10.35
N LEU A 65 12.52 14.38 -10.62
CA LEU A 65 13.53 14.59 -11.67
C LEU A 65 12.90 14.65 -13.07
N ILE A 66 11.93 13.79 -13.38
CA ILE A 66 11.20 13.81 -14.64
C ILE A 66 10.45 15.14 -14.80
N ILE A 67 9.74 15.58 -13.75
CA ILE A 67 9.00 16.85 -13.77
C ILE A 67 9.96 18.03 -13.98
N LEU A 68 11.08 18.06 -13.25
CA LEU A 68 12.10 19.10 -13.42
C LEU A 68 12.72 19.08 -14.82
N GLY A 69 12.97 17.89 -15.38
CA GLY A 69 13.45 17.73 -16.75
C GLY A 69 12.47 18.26 -17.79
N ILE A 70 11.18 17.93 -17.65
CA ILE A 70 10.11 18.45 -18.52
C ILE A 70 10.01 19.97 -18.41
N ILE A 71 10.02 20.51 -17.19
CA ILE A 71 10.01 21.96 -16.97
C ILE A 71 11.22 22.62 -17.63
N GLY A 72 12.41 22.03 -17.46
CA GLY A 72 13.64 22.48 -18.11
C GLY A 72 13.49 22.51 -19.63
N VAL A 73 13.15 21.39 -20.25
CA VAL A 73 13.01 21.30 -21.72
C VAL A 73 11.95 22.27 -22.26
N LEU A 74 10.80 22.41 -21.57
CA LEU A 74 9.70 23.27 -22.04
C LEU A 74 9.95 24.78 -21.83
N ASN A 75 10.89 25.16 -20.96
CA ASN A 75 11.09 26.57 -20.60
C ASN A 75 12.54 27.04 -20.76
N PHE A 76 13.47 26.20 -21.22
CA PHE A 76 14.81 26.65 -21.58
C PHE A 76 14.72 27.54 -22.84
N PRO A 77 15.10 28.82 -22.75
CA PRO A 77 15.21 29.67 -23.93
C PRO A 77 16.39 29.17 -24.79
N GLU A 78 16.28 29.24 -26.11
CA GLU A 78 17.40 28.99 -27.04
C GLU A 78 18.55 30.01 -26.88
N SER A 79 18.34 31.08 -26.10
CA SER A 79 19.29 32.16 -25.91
C SER A 79 20.24 31.92 -24.72
N SER A 80 21.54 32.02 -25.04
CA SER A 80 22.70 31.58 -24.27
C SER A 80 23.15 32.53 -23.13
N SER A 81 22.22 33.26 -22.50
CA SER A 81 22.54 34.22 -21.43
C SER A 81 22.14 33.71 -20.04
N THR A 82 23.09 33.64 -19.10
CA THR A 82 22.87 33.24 -17.71
C THR A 82 21.85 34.13 -16.97
N SER A 83 21.70 35.40 -17.36
CA SER A 83 20.70 36.30 -16.76
C SER A 83 19.27 35.96 -17.20
N GLU A 84 19.09 35.49 -18.44
CA GLU A 84 17.78 35.08 -18.97
C GLU A 84 17.31 33.78 -18.35
N ALA A 85 18.23 32.86 -18.04
CA ALA A 85 17.93 31.63 -17.31
C ALA A 85 17.37 31.93 -15.89
N PHE A 86 17.95 32.89 -15.18
CA PHE A 86 17.45 33.28 -13.85
C PHE A 86 16.04 33.88 -13.92
N VAL A 87 15.78 34.76 -14.89
CA VAL A 87 14.44 35.32 -15.14
C VAL A 87 13.46 34.21 -15.53
N GLY A 88 13.89 33.24 -16.33
CA GLY A 88 13.10 32.05 -16.68
C GLY A 88 12.68 31.23 -15.46
N VAL A 89 13.60 30.97 -14.53
CA VAL A 89 13.30 30.26 -13.27
C VAL A 89 12.23 31.00 -12.47
N VAL A 90 12.40 32.31 -12.26
CA VAL A 90 11.42 33.14 -11.53
C VAL A 90 10.06 33.14 -12.24
N ALA A 91 10.04 33.18 -13.57
CA ALA A 91 8.82 33.11 -14.37
C ALA A 91 8.12 31.75 -14.22
N ILE A 92 8.85 30.64 -14.20
CA ILE A 92 8.29 29.30 -13.97
C ILE A 92 7.63 29.22 -12.59
N PHE A 93 8.32 29.67 -11.52
CA PHE A 93 7.74 29.69 -10.17
C PHE A 93 6.50 30.58 -10.09
N SER A 94 6.52 31.73 -10.75
CA SER A 94 5.37 32.64 -10.82
C SER A 94 4.18 31.98 -11.52
N LYS A 95 4.41 31.31 -12.66
CA LYS A 95 3.37 30.53 -13.37
C LYS A 95 2.83 29.40 -12.51
N LEU A 96 3.68 28.69 -11.78
CA LEU A 96 3.27 27.62 -10.87
C LEU A 96 2.31 28.14 -9.79
N ILE A 97 2.62 29.29 -9.18
CA ILE A 97 1.74 29.93 -8.19
C ILE A 97 0.38 30.30 -8.82
N ILE A 98 0.39 30.85 -10.04
CA ILE A 98 -0.83 31.20 -10.77
C ILE A 98 -1.66 29.95 -11.05
N TYR A 99 -1.04 28.86 -11.52
CA TYR A 99 -1.74 27.60 -11.78
C TYR A 99 -2.30 26.97 -10.52
N LEU A 100 -1.57 26.99 -9.40
CA LEU A 100 -2.09 26.52 -8.11
C LEU A 100 -3.29 27.34 -7.65
N LYS A 101 -3.25 28.66 -7.81
CA LYS A 101 -4.40 29.54 -7.52
C LYS A 101 -5.58 29.25 -8.45
N MET A 102 -5.33 29.03 -9.74
CA MET A 102 -6.38 28.71 -10.71
C MET A 102 -7.03 27.36 -10.40
N LEU A 103 -6.24 26.33 -10.10
CA LEU A 103 -6.72 25.03 -9.62
C LEU A 103 -7.58 25.19 -8.37
N GLY A 104 -7.10 25.94 -7.37
CA GLY A 104 -7.88 26.24 -6.17
C GLY A 104 -9.20 26.96 -6.48
N GLY A 105 -9.17 27.91 -7.43
CA GLY A 105 -10.36 28.61 -7.89
C GLY A 105 -11.36 27.70 -8.60
N VAL A 106 -10.89 26.81 -9.47
CA VAL A 106 -11.72 25.82 -10.18
C VAL A 106 -12.32 24.83 -9.19
N ILE A 107 -11.50 24.24 -8.30
CA ILE A 107 -11.97 23.33 -7.25
C ILE A 107 -13.00 24.03 -6.36
N GLY A 108 -12.71 25.26 -5.91
CA GLY A 108 -13.64 26.04 -5.11
C GLY A 108 -14.95 26.34 -5.84
N SER A 109 -14.91 26.61 -7.15
CA SER A 109 -16.10 26.82 -7.98
C SER A 109 -16.90 25.54 -8.15
N ILE A 110 -16.23 24.40 -8.33
CA ILE A 110 -16.87 23.08 -8.39
C ILE A 110 -17.55 22.77 -7.06
N ILE A 111 -16.87 22.95 -5.93
CA ILE A 111 -17.42 22.72 -4.58
C ILE A 111 -18.65 23.59 -4.33
N LYS A 112 -18.65 24.84 -4.78
CA LYS A 112 -19.81 25.74 -4.63
C LYS A 112 -20.96 25.40 -5.58
N THR A 113 -20.66 24.88 -6.76
CA THR A 113 -21.67 24.61 -7.80
C THR A 113 -22.32 23.23 -7.64
N ILE A 114 -21.56 22.20 -7.27
CA ILE A 114 -22.06 20.80 -7.15
C ILE A 114 -23.28 20.66 -6.22
N PRO A 115 -23.33 21.28 -5.02
CA PRO A 115 -24.48 21.23 -4.12
C PRO A 115 -25.79 21.71 -4.74
N GLY A 116 -25.73 22.70 -5.62
CA GLY A 116 -26.90 23.23 -6.32
C GLY A 116 -27.29 22.44 -7.57
N LEU A 117 -26.37 21.65 -8.13
CA LEU A 117 -26.58 20.93 -9.38
C LEU A 117 -27.20 19.54 -9.18
N LEU A 118 -26.97 18.93 -8.01
CA LEU A 118 -27.49 17.60 -7.70
C LEU A 118 -28.81 17.69 -6.92
N PRO A 119 -29.84 16.92 -7.32
CA PRO A 119 -31.07 16.79 -6.53
C PRO A 119 -30.78 16.31 -5.11
N SER A 120 -31.57 16.76 -4.13
CA SER A 120 -31.40 16.42 -2.72
C SER A 120 -31.36 14.89 -2.46
N SER A 121 -32.08 14.09 -3.25
CA SER A 121 -32.07 12.62 -3.17
C SER A 121 -30.70 12.00 -3.50
N TRP A 122 -29.88 12.63 -4.33
CA TRP A 122 -28.55 12.13 -4.68
C TRP A 122 -27.55 12.30 -3.55
N TRP A 123 -27.66 13.39 -2.77
CA TRP A 123 -26.84 13.60 -1.58
C TRP A 123 -27.02 12.48 -0.56
N MET A 124 -28.25 12.00 -0.38
CA MET A 124 -28.53 10.86 0.51
C MET A 124 -27.81 9.58 0.04
N ASN A 125 -27.80 9.30 -1.26
CA ASN A 125 -27.09 8.13 -1.82
C ASN A 125 -25.57 8.26 -1.69
N ILE A 126 -25.02 9.45 -1.92
CA ILE A 126 -23.58 9.71 -1.77
C ILE A 126 -23.17 9.50 -0.30
N ILE A 127 -23.91 10.06 0.64
CA ILE A 127 -23.65 9.90 2.08
C ILE A 127 -23.74 8.43 2.47
N ALA A 128 -24.81 7.73 2.06
CA ALA A 128 -24.96 6.30 2.32
C ALA A 128 -23.79 5.49 1.74
N GLY A 129 -23.36 5.79 0.51
CA GLY A 129 -22.20 5.18 -0.12
C GLY A 129 -20.91 5.41 0.67
N PHE A 130 -20.67 6.65 1.14
CA PHE A 130 -19.52 6.97 1.99
C PHE A 130 -19.54 6.22 3.32
N VAL A 131 -20.71 6.09 3.96
CA VAL A 131 -20.86 5.32 5.20
C VAL A 131 -20.55 3.85 4.98
N LEU A 132 -21.04 3.26 3.87
CA LEU A 132 -20.75 1.87 3.51
C LEU A 132 -19.27 1.66 3.21
N LEU A 133 -18.65 2.54 2.44
CA LEU A 133 -17.21 2.51 2.14
C LEU A 133 -16.37 2.64 3.41
N PHE A 134 -16.76 3.55 4.32
CA PHE A 134 -16.07 3.74 5.59
C PHE A 134 -16.24 2.52 6.51
N GLY A 135 -17.43 1.95 6.57
CA GLY A 135 -17.70 0.69 7.27
C GLY A 135 -16.90 -0.48 6.70
N PHE A 136 -16.82 -0.59 5.37
CA PHE A 136 -16.01 -1.59 4.70
C PHE A 136 -14.52 -1.39 5.01
N TRP A 137 -14.02 -0.17 4.86
CA TRP A 137 -12.63 0.19 5.16
C TRP A 137 -12.23 -0.13 6.60
N THR A 138 -13.06 0.25 7.57
CA THR A 138 -12.83 -0.05 8.99
C THR A 138 -12.89 -1.54 9.27
N SER A 139 -13.78 -2.29 8.61
CA SER A 139 -13.82 -3.76 8.68
C SER A 139 -12.55 -4.40 8.09
N THR A 140 -12.08 -3.93 6.94
CA THR A 140 -10.84 -4.40 6.31
C THR A 140 -9.63 -4.13 7.20
N ILE A 141 -9.51 -2.92 7.77
CA ILE A 141 -8.44 -2.59 8.72
C ILE A 141 -8.52 -3.52 9.94
N ARG A 142 -9.70 -3.71 10.53
CA ARG A 142 -9.86 -4.62 11.66
C ARG A 142 -9.42 -6.03 11.31
N LYS A 143 -9.80 -6.54 10.13
CA LYS A 143 -9.39 -7.87 9.67
C LYS A 143 -7.87 -7.98 9.52
N VAL A 144 -7.22 -6.98 8.93
CA VAL A 144 -5.76 -6.96 8.80
C VAL A 144 -5.07 -6.91 10.17
N ILE A 145 -5.57 -6.08 11.10
CA ILE A 145 -5.02 -5.97 12.46
C ILE A 145 -5.23 -7.28 13.25
N VAL A 146 -6.42 -7.87 13.20
CA VAL A 146 -6.74 -9.12 13.90
C VAL A 146 -5.95 -10.29 13.34
N GLN A 147 -5.79 -10.41 12.03
CA GLN A 147 -4.94 -11.45 11.42
C GLN A 147 -3.46 -11.32 11.83
N GLN A 148 -2.98 -10.09 12.06
CA GLN A 148 -1.65 -9.85 12.62
C GLN A 148 -1.56 -10.11 14.14
N GLY A 149 -2.70 -10.15 14.84
CA GLY A 149 -2.78 -10.43 16.28
C GLY A 149 -2.95 -11.93 16.61
N VAL A 150 -3.68 -12.69 15.80
CA VAL A 150 -3.89 -14.16 15.98
C VAL A 150 -2.65 -14.98 15.58
N SER A 151 -1.64 -14.33 15.00
CA SER A 151 -0.31 -14.93 14.81
C SER A 151 0.65 -14.67 15.98
N GLN A 152 0.25 -13.91 17.02
CA GLN A 152 1.02 -13.75 18.27
C GLN A 152 0.73 -14.85 19.29
#